data_AF-A0A957AV12-F1
#
_entry.id   AF-A0A957AV12-F1
#
_cell.length_a   1.000
_cell.length_b   1.000
_cell.length_c   1.000
_cell.angle_alpha   90.00
_cell.angle_beta   90.00
_cell.angle_gamma   90.00
#
_symmetry.space_group_name_H-M   'P 1'
#
loop_
_entity.id
_entity.type
_entity.pdbx_description
1 polymer ?
#
loop_
_entity_poly.entity_id
_entity_poly.type
_entity_poly.pdbx_seq_one_letter_code
_entity_poly.pdbx_strand_id
1 'polypeptide(L)'
;MATKIAIISQVRPKIKSQGVADLEILAARIARQSTTFDEDEMFGIFRKMVREIIVSLQNGETVKLDGLLNITPQMKLGGEVGLSIRADRGVVSDLSNPKLWTADKVINYANIRKTMESLLADWNENHPEDMIE
;
A
#
# COMPACT_ATOMS: atom_id res chain seq x y z
N MET A 1 -8.30 30.70 -8.79
CA MET A 1 -8.92 29.57 -9.50
C MET A 1 -8.03 28.35 -9.34
N ALA A 2 -8.18 27.67 -8.22
CA ALA A 2 -7.66 26.33 -8.06
C ALA A 2 -8.46 25.35 -8.94
N THR A 3 -7.75 24.44 -9.60
CA THR A 3 -8.39 23.39 -10.40
C THR A 3 -8.98 22.32 -9.48
N LYS A 4 -10.09 21.70 -9.90
CA LYS A 4 -10.73 20.57 -9.18
C LYS A 4 -9.72 19.52 -8.69
N ILE A 5 -8.73 19.20 -9.52
CA ILE A 5 -7.67 18.23 -9.21
C ILE A 5 -6.76 18.70 -8.06
N ALA A 6 -6.37 19.98 -8.03
CA ALA A 6 -5.52 20.53 -6.99
C ALA A 6 -6.22 20.48 -5.62
N ILE A 7 -7.50 20.84 -5.57
CA ILE A 7 -8.29 20.84 -4.34
C ILE A 7 -8.51 19.42 -3.84
N ILE A 8 -8.93 18.49 -4.71
CA ILE A 8 -9.09 17.07 -4.34
C ILE A 8 -7.77 16.52 -3.79
N SER A 9 -6.63 16.86 -4.38
CA SER A 9 -5.33 16.45 -3.87
C SER A 9 -5.08 16.95 -2.44
N GLN A 10 -5.54 18.15 -2.10
CA GLN A 10 -5.38 18.72 -0.75
C GLN A 10 -6.35 18.12 0.26
N VAL A 11 -7.63 18.00 -0.08
CA VAL A 11 -8.69 17.64 0.88
C VAL A 11 -8.98 16.14 0.95
N ARG A 12 -8.51 15.33 0.00
CA ARG A 12 -8.75 13.88 0.04
C ARG A 12 -8.15 13.24 1.30
N PRO A 13 -8.80 12.20 1.85
CA PRO A 13 -8.21 11.36 2.88
C PRO A 13 -6.89 10.77 2.38
N LYS A 14 -5.83 10.85 3.20
CA LYS A 14 -4.53 10.24 2.89
C LYS A 14 -4.06 9.42 4.07
N ILE A 15 -3.58 8.21 3.82
CA ILE A 15 -2.92 7.41 4.86
C ILE A 15 -1.63 8.13 5.27
N LYS A 16 -1.48 8.37 6.56
CA LYS A 16 -0.28 8.94 7.15
C LYS A 16 0.81 7.87 7.15
N SER A 17 1.94 8.14 6.48
CA SER A 17 3.09 7.25 6.52
C SER A 17 3.62 7.14 7.95
N GLN A 18 3.84 5.91 8.42
CA GLN A 18 4.41 5.60 9.74
C GLN A 18 5.85 5.07 9.62
N GLY A 19 6.47 5.24 8.45
CA GLY A 19 7.77 4.65 8.10
C GLY A 19 7.65 3.42 7.21
N VAL A 20 8.77 2.73 7.04
CA VAL A 20 8.90 1.52 6.22
C VAL A 20 9.11 0.33 7.15
N ALA A 21 8.36 -0.75 6.94
CA ALA A 21 8.64 -2.04 7.58
C ALA A 21 9.44 -2.89 6.60
N ASP A 22 10.75 -2.94 6.80
CA ASP A 22 11.66 -3.80 6.02
C ASP A 22 11.69 -5.24 6.58
N LEU A 23 12.51 -6.10 5.97
CA LEU A 23 12.63 -7.51 6.37
C LEU A 23 13.10 -7.68 7.82
N GLU A 24 13.95 -6.77 8.33
CA GLU A 24 14.48 -6.84 9.70
C GLU A 24 13.38 -6.51 10.71
N ILE A 25 12.62 -5.43 10.46
CA ILE A 25 11.46 -5.06 11.27
C ILE A 25 10.40 -6.16 11.24
N LEU A 26 10.16 -6.77 10.08
CA LEU A 26 9.19 -7.87 9.95
C LEU A 26 9.66 -9.12 10.71
N ALA A 27 10.95 -9.47 10.59
CA ALA A 27 11.53 -10.61 11.31
C ALA A 27 11.42 -10.41 12.82
N ALA A 28 11.81 -9.25 13.33
CA ALA A 28 11.70 -8.89 14.74
C ALA A 28 10.25 -8.97 15.25
N ARG A 29 9.27 -8.49 14.47
CA ARG A 29 7.85 -8.56 14.84
C ARG A 29 7.34 -9.99 14.96
N ILE A 30 7.76 -10.88 14.06
CA ILE A 30 7.34 -12.29 14.09
C ILE A 30 8.06 -13.06 15.19
N ALA A 31 9.37 -12.88 15.34
CA ALA A 31 10.15 -13.51 16.39
C ALA A 31 9.59 -13.16 17.78
N ARG A 32 9.15 -11.92 18.02
CA ARG A 32 8.47 -11.53 19.28
C ARG A 32 7.15 -12.27 19.53
N GLN A 33 6.49 -12.75 18.49
CA GLN A 33 5.23 -13.51 18.58
C GLN A 33 5.46 -15.02 18.60
N SER A 34 6.67 -15.47 18.23
CA SER A 34 7.07 -16.87 18.16
C SER A 34 7.87 -17.26 19.39
N THR A 35 7.67 -18.46 19.90
CA THR A 35 8.54 -19.03 20.96
C THR A 35 9.67 -19.88 20.38
N THR A 36 9.69 -20.07 19.05
CA THR A 36 10.51 -21.08 18.39
C THR A 36 11.72 -20.50 17.67
N PHE A 37 11.60 -19.31 17.10
CA PHE A 37 12.64 -18.70 16.27
C PHE A 37 13.02 -17.34 16.82
N ASP A 38 14.31 -17.05 16.85
CA ASP A 38 14.81 -15.71 17.17
C ASP A 38 14.78 -14.77 15.96
N GLU A 39 15.14 -13.50 16.18
CA GLU A 39 15.09 -12.47 15.15
C GLU A 39 16.03 -12.79 13.97
N ASP A 40 17.22 -13.32 14.24
CA ASP A 40 18.25 -13.63 13.24
C ASP A 40 17.86 -14.83 12.38
N GLU A 41 17.30 -15.88 12.99
CA GLU A 41 16.76 -17.05 12.30
C GLU A 41 15.62 -16.66 11.36
N MET A 42 14.66 -15.86 11.85
CA MET A 42 13.55 -15.37 11.04
C MET A 42 14.01 -14.51 9.87
N PHE A 43 14.98 -13.62 10.11
CA PHE A 43 15.56 -12.80 9.05
C PHE A 43 16.27 -13.67 8.00
N GLY A 44 17.00 -14.70 8.43
CA GLY A 44 17.63 -15.70 7.56
C GLY A 44 16.61 -16.44 6.68
N ILE A 45 15.48 -16.85 7.24
CA ILE A 45 14.37 -17.50 6.51
C ILE A 45 13.83 -16.55 5.43
N PHE A 46 13.59 -15.28 5.77
CA PHE A 46 13.09 -14.30 4.82
C PHE A 46 14.06 -14.02 3.67
N ARG A 47 15.37 -13.93 3.93
CA ARG A 47 16.35 -13.78 2.85
C ARG A 47 16.37 -14.98 1.91
N LYS A 48 16.25 -16.20 2.45
CA LYS A 48 16.16 -17.42 1.63
C LYS A 48 14.88 -17.41 0.78
N MET A 49 13.75 -17.04 1.36
CA MET A 49 12.48 -16.89 0.63
C MET A 49 12.61 -15.90 -0.52
N VAL A 50 13.16 -14.70 -0.29
CA VAL A 50 13.38 -13.71 -1.36
C VAL A 50 14.28 -14.25 -2.46
N ARG A 51 15.32 -14.99 -2.11
CA ARG A 51 16.22 -15.62 -3.10
C ARG A 51 15.46 -16.62 -3.97
N GLU A 52 14.65 -17.49 -3.38
CA GLU A 52 13.86 -18.47 -4.14
C GLU A 52 12.82 -17.80 -5.04
N ILE A 53 12.16 -16.73 -4.56
CA ILE A 53 11.26 -15.91 -5.38
C ILE A 53 11.98 -15.40 -6.63
N ILE A 54 13.20 -14.87 -6.49
CA ILE A 54 13.99 -14.37 -7.63
C ILE A 54 14.31 -15.51 -8.60
N VAL A 55 14.74 -16.67 -8.11
CA VAL A 55 15.05 -17.83 -8.95
C VAL A 55 13.81 -18.30 -9.72
N SER A 56 12.65 -18.41 -9.07
CA SER A 56 11.39 -18.73 -9.74
C SER A 56 11.04 -17.74 -10.84
N LEU A 57 11.17 -16.44 -10.59
CA LEU A 57 10.91 -15.40 -11.60
C LEU A 57 11.90 -15.47 -12.78
N GLN A 58 13.17 -15.80 -12.51
CA GLN A 58 14.19 -16.02 -13.56
C GLN A 58 13.87 -17.23 -14.43
N ASN A 59 13.23 -18.25 -13.85
CA ASN A 59 12.75 -19.44 -14.57
C ASN A 59 11.43 -19.19 -15.33
N GLY A 60 10.88 -17.96 -15.29
CA GLY A 60 9.62 -17.60 -15.94
C GLY A 60 8.37 -18.01 -15.15
N GLU A 61 8.53 -18.44 -13.89
CA GLU A 61 7.42 -18.85 -13.04
C GLU A 61 6.69 -17.62 -12.48
N THR A 62 5.38 -17.74 -12.27
CA THR A 62 4.62 -16.77 -11.48
C THR A 62 4.70 -17.15 -10.01
N VAL A 63 5.13 -16.22 -9.18
CA VAL A 63 5.19 -16.40 -7.73
C VAL A 63 3.91 -15.89 -7.10
N LYS A 64 3.22 -16.76 -6.37
CA LYS A 64 2.03 -16.42 -5.58
C LYS A 64 2.36 -16.49 -4.10
N LEU A 65 2.24 -15.34 -3.43
CA LEU A 65 2.27 -15.25 -1.97
C LEU A 65 0.83 -15.12 -1.51
N ASP A 66 0.24 -16.24 -1.10
CA ASP A 66 -1.16 -16.31 -0.70
C ASP A 66 -1.48 -15.29 0.39
N GLY A 67 -2.57 -14.55 0.20
CA GLY A 67 -2.95 -13.48 1.12
C GLY A 67 -1.99 -12.29 1.11
N LEU A 68 -1.17 -12.11 0.06
CA LEU A 68 -0.35 -10.91 -0.12
C LEU A 68 -0.38 -10.37 -1.55
N LEU A 69 0.20 -11.10 -2.49
CA LEU A 69 0.38 -10.65 -3.88
C LEU A 69 0.77 -11.77 -4.84
N ASN A 70 0.64 -11.48 -6.12
CA ASN A 70 1.19 -12.26 -7.22
C ASN A 70 2.24 -11.45 -7.96
N ILE A 71 3.37 -12.08 -8.30
CA ILE A 71 4.45 -11.51 -9.11
C ILE A 71 4.59 -12.35 -10.38
N THR A 72 4.40 -11.72 -11.53
CA THR A 72 4.53 -12.38 -12.83
C THR A 72 5.63 -11.70 -13.65
N PRO A 73 6.66 -12.45 -14.13
CA PRO A 73 7.63 -11.91 -15.05
C PRO A 73 6.98 -11.67 -16.41
N GLN A 74 7.35 -10.58 -17.06
CA GLN A 74 6.83 -10.17 -18.36
C GLN A 74 7.98 -9.76 -19.27
N MET A 75 7.80 -9.96 -20.56
CA MET A 75 8.74 -9.50 -21.58
C MET A 75 7.98 -8.56 -22.52
N LYS A 76 8.48 -7.33 -22.65
CA LYS A 76 7.96 -6.35 -23.62
C LYS A 76 8.59 -6.58 -24.99
N LEU A 77 7.99 -5.95 -26.00
CA LEU A 77 8.61 -5.83 -27.32
C LEU A 77 10.01 -5.21 -27.19
N GLY A 78 11.00 -5.81 -27.84
CA GLY A 78 12.41 -5.40 -27.70
C GLY A 78 13.19 -6.16 -26.62
N GLY A 79 12.57 -7.12 -25.92
CA GLY A 79 13.27 -7.98 -24.95
C GLY A 79 13.45 -7.36 -23.56
N GLU A 80 12.83 -6.21 -23.28
CA GLU A 80 12.86 -5.60 -21.95
C GLU A 80 12.04 -6.45 -20.97
N VAL A 81 12.68 -6.90 -19.88
CA VAL A 81 12.03 -7.67 -18.81
C VAL A 81 11.38 -6.73 -17.82
N GLY A 82 10.12 -6.99 -17.48
CA GLY A 82 9.36 -6.30 -16.46
C GLY A 82 8.71 -7.26 -15.47
N LEU A 83 8.16 -6.73 -14.39
CA LEU A 83 7.38 -7.47 -13.40
C LEU A 83 5.97 -6.87 -13.30
N SER A 84 4.95 -7.72 -13.36
CA SER A 84 3.60 -7.37 -12.99
C SER A 84 3.34 -7.81 -11.55
N ILE A 85 3.09 -6.84 -10.66
CA ILE A 85 2.80 -7.09 -9.25
C ILE A 85 1.34 -6.74 -9.00
N ARG A 86 0.57 -7.71 -8.51
CA ARG A 86 -0.84 -7.53 -8.18
C ARG A 86 -1.09 -7.95 -6.75
N ALA A 87 -1.66 -7.05 -5.93
CA ALA A 87 -2.10 -7.38 -4.59
C ALA A 87 -3.20 -8.46 -4.62
N ASP A 88 -3.17 -9.37 -3.65
CA ASP A 88 -4.23 -10.34 -3.47
C ASP A 88 -5.54 -9.64 -3.05
N ARG A 89 -6.69 -10.17 -3.51
CA ARG A 89 -8.00 -9.59 -3.21
C ARG A 89 -8.30 -9.60 -1.71
N GLY A 90 -7.83 -10.62 -0.99
CA GLY A 90 -7.97 -10.73 0.47
C GLY A 90 -7.35 -9.54 1.18
N VAL A 91 -6.10 -9.19 0.85
CA VAL A 91 -5.42 -8.03 1.45
C VAL A 91 -6.15 -6.74 1.20
N VAL A 92 -6.59 -6.51 -0.03
CA VAL A 92 -7.32 -5.28 -0.38
C VAL A 92 -8.63 -5.19 0.41
N SER A 93 -9.35 -6.31 0.53
CA SER A 93 -10.57 -6.40 1.33
C SER A 93 -10.31 -6.11 2.80
N ASP A 94 -9.28 -6.73 3.38
CA ASP A 94 -8.93 -6.55 4.80
C ASP A 94 -8.52 -5.10 5.09
N LEU A 95 -7.76 -4.48 4.18
CA LEU A 95 -7.39 -3.07 4.27
C LEU A 95 -8.55 -2.12 4.00
N SER A 96 -9.65 -2.56 3.37
CA SER A 96 -10.81 -1.72 3.11
C SER A 96 -11.73 -1.55 4.34
N ASN A 97 -11.39 -2.16 5.48
CA ASN A 97 -12.15 -2.05 6.71
C ASN A 97 -12.07 -0.63 7.32
N PRO A 98 -13.18 0.13 7.40
CA PRO A 98 -13.18 1.49 7.95
C PRO A 98 -12.76 1.59 9.41
N LYS A 99 -12.82 0.48 10.17
CA LYS A 99 -12.38 0.44 11.57
C LYS A 99 -10.86 0.49 11.73
N LEU A 100 -10.10 0.15 10.70
CA LEU A 100 -8.63 0.18 10.73
C LEU A 100 -8.06 1.59 10.61
N TRP A 101 -8.77 2.45 9.87
CA TRP A 101 -8.35 3.79 9.50
C TRP A 101 -8.89 4.79 10.51
N THR A 102 -8.15 5.00 11.58
CA THR A 102 -8.47 5.94 12.66
C THR A 102 -7.93 7.34 12.39
N ALA A 103 -8.36 8.34 13.17
CA ALA A 103 -7.99 9.74 12.97
C ALA A 103 -6.48 10.01 13.09
N ASP A 104 -5.74 9.20 13.84
CA ASP A 104 -4.28 9.25 13.97
C ASP A 104 -3.53 8.70 12.74
N LYS A 105 -4.19 7.85 11.95
CA LYS A 105 -3.63 7.17 10.77
C LYS A 105 -4.00 7.83 9.45
N VAL A 106 -4.96 8.75 9.45
CA VAL A 106 -5.48 9.37 8.22
C VAL A 106 -5.45 10.90 8.32
N ILE A 107 -4.73 11.52 7.40
CA ILE A 107 -4.79 12.96 7.15
C ILE A 107 -6.14 13.25 6.48
N ASN A 108 -6.83 14.30 6.93
CA ASN A 108 -8.21 14.62 6.53
C ASN A 108 -9.21 13.52 6.86
N TYR A 109 -9.10 12.90 8.05
CA TYR A 109 -10.00 11.82 8.47
C TYR A 109 -11.49 12.20 8.42
N ALA A 110 -11.83 13.46 8.70
CA ALA A 110 -13.21 13.98 8.60
C ALA A 110 -13.82 13.80 7.19
N ASN A 111 -12.98 13.60 6.17
CA ASN A 111 -13.37 13.46 4.78
C ASN A 111 -13.48 11.99 4.31
N ILE A 112 -13.20 11.00 5.17
CA ILE A 112 -13.08 9.58 4.77
C ILE A 112 -14.36 8.97 4.19
N ARG A 113 -15.53 9.57 4.49
CA ARG A 113 -16.84 9.14 3.98
C ARG A 113 -17.51 10.17 3.07
N LYS A 114 -16.84 11.28 2.78
CA LYS A 114 -17.42 12.34 1.94
C LYS A 114 -17.28 11.98 0.47
N THR A 115 -18.31 12.31 -0.30
CA THR A 115 -18.25 12.25 -1.76
C THR A 115 -17.39 13.38 -2.30
N MET A 116 -16.95 13.26 -3.56
CA MET A 116 -16.20 14.33 -4.23
C MET A 116 -16.98 15.65 -4.25
N GLU A 117 -18.28 15.61 -4.55
CA GLU A 117 -19.14 16.79 -4.57
C GLU A 117 -19.23 17.48 -3.21
N SER A 118 -19.39 16.69 -2.12
CA SER A 118 -19.40 17.23 -0.76
C SER A 118 -18.06 17.89 -0.40
N LEU A 119 -16.93 17.31 -0.83
CA LEU A 119 -15.61 17.92 -0.58
C LEU A 119 -15.41 19.25 -1.31
N LEU A 120 -15.93 19.36 -2.53
CA LEU A 120 -15.83 20.59 -3.33
C LEU A 120 -16.79 21.67 -2.80
N ALA A 121 -17.99 21.29 -2.36
CA ALA A 121 -18.93 22.21 -1.71
C ALA A 121 -18.34 22.77 -0.40
N ASP A 122 -17.81 21.89 0.46
CA ASP A 122 -17.15 22.30 1.71
C ASP A 122 -15.95 23.22 1.43
N TRP A 123 -15.19 22.97 0.36
CA TRP A 123 -14.08 23.85 -0.03
C TRP A 123 -14.57 25.23 -0.41
N ASN A 124 -15.56 25.33 -1.30
CA ASN A 124 -16.11 26.59 -1.79
C ASN A 124 -16.77 27.42 -0.67
N GLU A 125 -17.38 26.77 0.33
CA GLU A 125 -17.93 27.45 1.50
C GLU A 125 -16.83 28.05 2.38
N ASN A 126 -15.72 27.33 2.56
CA ASN A 126 -14.62 27.74 3.44
C ASN A 126 -13.57 28.64 2.75
N HIS A 127 -13.52 28.67 1.41
CA HIS A 127 -12.59 29.47 0.60
C HIS A 127 -13.34 30.23 -0.50
N PRO A 128 -14.21 31.19 -0.15
CA PRO A 128 -15.00 31.95 -1.11
C PRO A 128 -14.15 32.78 -2.09
N GLU A 129 -12.90 33.07 -1.75
CA GLU A 129 -11.92 33.77 -2.58
C GLU A 129 -11.24 32.89 -3.64
N ASP A 130 -11.29 31.57 -3.51
CA ASP A 130 -10.70 30.61 -4.44
C ASP A 130 -11.70 29.51 -4.81
N MET A 131 -12.82 29.95 -5.35
CA MET A 131 -13.87 29.09 -5.86
C MET A 131 -13.38 28.20 -7.02
N ILE A 132 -13.91 27.00 -7.03
CA ILE A 132 -13.71 26.01 -8.09
C ILE A 132 -14.55 26.38 -9.33
N GLU A 133 -13.94 26.42 -10.52
CA GLU A 133 -14.64 26.32 -11.81
C GLU A 133 -15.03 24.88 -12.14
#